data_AF-A0A0F9GTU9-F1
#
_entry.id   AF-A0A0F9GTU9-F1
#
_cell.length_a   1.000
_cell.length_b   1.000
_cell.length_c   1.000
_cell.angle_alpha   90.00
_cell.angle_beta   90.00
_cell.angle_gamma   90.00
#
_symmetry.space_group_name_H-M   'P 1'
#
loop_
_entity.id
_entity.type
_entity.pdbx_description
1 polymer ?
#
loop_
_entity_poly.entity_id
_entity_poly.type
_entity_poly.pdbx_seq_one_letter_code
_entity_poly.pdbx_strand_id
1 'polypeptide(L)' 'MSGQDDISTMIEDCQNRESKLSDWEAQFIDNIDSQIRDDGSLSEKQQEKLEQIWERIT' A
#
# COMPACT_ATOMS: atom_id res chain seq x y z
N MET A 1 5.93 -17.96 -3.22
CA MET A 1 5.53 -16.71 -2.55
C MET A 1 5.41 -15.70 -3.67
N SER A 2 4.18 -15.46 -4.13
CA SER A 2 3.90 -14.57 -5.25
C SER A 2 3.95 -13.16 -4.67
N GLY A 3 4.66 -12.20 -5.29
CA GLY A 3 4.84 -10.84 -4.73
C GLY A 3 3.55 -10.05 -4.44
N GLN A 4 2.37 -10.60 -4.75
CA GLN A 4 1.08 -10.03 -4.36
C GLN A 4 0.75 -10.21 -2.87
N ASP A 5 1.20 -11.32 -2.27
CA ASP A 5 1.00 -11.56 -0.83
C ASP A 5 1.77 -10.51 -0.01
N ASP A 6 2.94 -10.09 -0.50
CA ASP A 6 3.78 -9.06 0.10
C ASP A 6 3.10 -7.68 0.02
N ILE A 7 2.57 -7.31 -1.16
CA ILE A 7 1.87 -6.03 -1.36
C ILE A 7 0.64 -5.91 -0.44
N SER A 8 -0.18 -6.97 -0.34
CA SER A 8 -1.37 -6.96 0.52
C SER A 8 -0.99 -6.77 2.00
N THR A 9 0.09 -7.43 2.44
CA THR A 9 0.59 -7.29 3.81
C THR A 9 1.07 -5.86 4.09
N MET A 10 1.77 -5.24 3.13
CA MET A 10 2.24 -3.86 3.28
C MET A 10 1.09 -2.85 3.36
N ILE A 11 0.02 -3.06 2.59
CA ILE A 11 -1.20 -2.25 2.63
C ILE A 11 -1.88 -2.37 3.99
N GLU A 12 -2.10 -3.58 4.49
CA GLU A 12 -2.68 -3.79 5.83
C GLU A 12 -1.83 -3.14 6.92
N ASP A 13 -0.51 -3.25 6.84
CA ASP A 13 0.41 -2.60 7.77
C ASP A 13 0.29 -1.07 7.75
N CYS A 14 0.10 -0.49 6.56
CA CYS A 14 -0.12 0.94 6.39
C CYS A 14 -1.47 1.37 6.98
N GLN A 15 -2.54 0.61 6.73
CA GLN A 15 -3.87 0.87 7.28
C GLN A 15 -3.88 0.78 8.82
N ASN A 16 -3.22 -0.24 9.40
CA ASN A 16 -3.08 -0.36 10.85
C ASN A 16 -2.30 0.79 11.49
N ARG A 17 -1.41 1.43 10.71
CA ARG A 17 -0.58 2.57 11.12
C ARG A 17 -1.06 3.88 10.51
N GLU A 18 -2.34 3.99 10.14
CA GLU A 18 -2.91 5.18 9.49
C GLU A 18 -2.60 6.48 10.24
N SER A 19 -2.53 6.43 11.58
CA SER A 19 -2.10 7.58 12.42
C SER A 19 -0.70 8.16 12.10
N LYS A 20 0.17 7.42 11.40
CA LYS A 20 1.50 7.86 10.93
C LYS A 20 1.50 8.30 9.46
N LEU A 21 0.39 8.10 8.76
CA LEU A 21 0.18 8.53 7.39
C LEU A 21 -0.31 9.97 7.39
N SER A 22 0.11 10.72 6.38
CA SER A 22 -0.54 11.97 6.00
C SER A 22 -1.87 11.67 5.29
N ASP A 23 -2.77 12.66 5.25
CA ASP A 23 -4.07 12.54 4.55
C ASP A 23 -3.93 12.05 3.10
N TRP A 24 -2.89 12.50 2.41
CA TRP A 24 -2.58 12.06 1.05
C TRP A 24 -2.11 10.61 0.99
N GLU A 25 -1.26 10.18 1.94
CA GLU A 25 -0.80 8.78 1.98
C GLU A 25 -1.94 7.84 2.35
N ALA A 26 -2.82 8.21 3.29
CA ALA A 26 -4.00 7.41 3.63
C ALA A 26 -4.92 7.23 2.40
N GLN A 27 -5.18 8.30 1.65
CA GLN A 27 -5.92 8.22 0.38
C GLN A 27 -5.19 7.38 -0.67
N PHE A 28 -3.86 7.47 -0.74
CA PHE A 28 -3.08 6.64 -1.67
C PHE A 28 -3.22 5.15 -1.34
N ILE A 29 -3.11 4.78 -0.06
CA ILE A 29 -3.27 3.39 0.42
C ILE A 29 -4.68 2.85 0.13
N ASP A 30 -5.73 3.64 0.38
CA ASP A 30 -7.12 3.26 0.09
C ASP A 30 -7.36 3.05 -1.42
N ASN A 31 -6.78 3.92 -2.26
CA ASN A 31 -6.88 3.79 -3.72
C ASN A 31 -6.20 2.53 -4.24
N ILE A 32 -5.00 2.19 -3.75
CA ILE A 32 -4.28 0.99 -4.22
C ILE A 32 -4.89 -0.30 -3.67
N ASP A 33 -5.47 -0.30 -2.47
CA ASP A 33 -6.25 -1.44 -1.94
C ASP A 33 -7.43 -1.75 -2.87
N SER A 34 -8.17 -0.72 -3.26
CA SER A 34 -9.27 -0.84 -4.22
C SER A 34 -8.78 -1.35 -5.58
N GLN A 35 -7.66 -0.84 -6.08
CA GLN A 35 -7.09 -1.26 -7.35
C GLN A 35 -6.66 -2.73 -7.36
N ILE A 36 -6.10 -3.26 -6.27
CA ILE A 36 -5.75 -4.68 -6.19
C ILE A 36 -7.00 -5.56 -6.19
N ARG A 37 -8.08 -5.13 -5.54
CA ARG A 37 -9.35 -5.87 -5.56
C ARG A 37 -9.98 -5.91 -6.96
N ASP A 38 -9.83 -4.84 -7.72
CA ASP A 38 -10.47 -4.69 -9.04
C ASP A 38 -9.61 -5.23 -10.20
N ASP A 39 -8.34 -4.80 -10.30
CA ASP A 39 -7.42 -5.11 -11.41
C ASP A 39 -6.42 -6.22 -11.04
N GLY A 40 -6.36 -6.61 -9.77
CA GLY A 40 -5.48 -7.68 -9.30
C GLY A 40 -4.01 -7.32 -9.30
N SER A 41 -3.60 -6.08 -9.61
CA SER A 41 -2.18 -5.68 -9.60
C SER A 41 -1.97 -4.16 -9.47
N LEU A 42 -0.77 -3.78 -9.02
CA LEU A 42 -0.31 -2.39 -8.98
C LEU A 42 0.77 -2.17 -10.03
N SER A 43 0.84 -0.94 -10.55
CA SER A 43 1.98 -0.53 -11.38
C SER A 43 3.28 -0.48 -10.56
N GLU A 44 4.43 -0.63 -11.23
CA GLU A 44 5.75 -0.56 -10.57
C GLU A 44 5.92 0.71 -9.73
N LYS A 45 5.49 1.87 -10.25
CA LYS A 45 5.56 3.15 -9.51
C LYS A 45 4.71 3.17 -8.25
N GLN A 46 3.57 2.48 -8.26
CA GLN A 46 2.70 2.39 -7.08
C GLN A 46 3.30 1.45 -6.05
N GLN A 47 3.92 0.35 -6.48
CA GLN A 47 4.65 -0.57 -5.61
C GLN A 47 5.83 0.13 -4.95
N GLU A 48 6.70 0.79 -5.72
CA GLU A 48 7.81 1.59 -5.19
C GLU A 48 7.33 2.65 -4.18
N LYS A 49 6.17 3.27 -4.44
CA LYS A 49 5.64 4.29 -3.54
C LYS A 49 5.07 3.70 -2.26
N LEU A 50 4.38 2.57 -2.35
CA LEU A 50 3.92 1.79 -1.21
C LEU A 50 5.10 1.35 -0.35
N GLU A 51 6.16 0.82 -0.96
CA GLU A 51 7.41 0.43 -0.27
C GLU A 51 8.00 1.59 0.51
N GLN A 52 8.16 2.76 -0.11
CA GLN A 52 8.67 3.96 0.57
C GLN A 52 7.81 4.40 1.76
N ILE A 53 6.48 4.32 1.63
CA ILE A 53 5.56 4.69 2.72
C ILE A 53 5.67 3.67 3.85
N TRP A 54 5.65 2.38 3.51
CA TRP A 54 5.71 1.29 4.47
C TRP A 54 7.04 1.30 5.25
N GLU A 55 8.18 1.42 4.57
CA GLU A 55 9.52 1.55 5.21
C GLU A 55 9.64 2.77 6.12
N ARG A 56 8.88 3.84 5.85
CA ARG A 56 8.89 5.05 6.67
C ARG A 56 8.12 4.88 7.97
N ILE A 57 7.03 4.10 7.96
CA ILE A 57 6.09 4.00 9.09
C ILE A 57 6.27 2.74 9.94
N THR A 58 6.90 1.70 9.37
CA THR A 58 7.24 0.43 10.02
C THR A 58 8.66 0.48 10.54
#